data_AF-A0A7K1DXG3-F1
#
_entry.id   AF-A0A7K1DXG3-F1
#
_cell.length_a   1.000
_cell.length_b   1.000
_cell.length_c   1.000
_cell.angle_alpha   90.00
_cell.angle_beta   90.00
_cell.angle_gamma   90.00
#
_symmetry.space_group_name_H-M   'P 1'
#
loop_
_entity.id
_entity.type
_entity.pdbx_description
1 polymer ?
#
loop_
_entity_poly.entity_id
_entity_poly.type
_entity_poly.pdbx_seq_one_letter_code
_entity_poly.pdbx_strand_id
1 'polypeptide(L)'
;AHRGALIAEGITVAVIASGIDINYPAGNSRLFAEICESGAIVTEVMPGHPALPSRFLTRNRLIAALSQATLVVEAAFRSGSLRTARDAAELLRPVMAIPGAINSPTSEGCHRLIGERAAELVTSVADAVEFVGANR
;
A
#
# COMPACT_ATOMS: atom_id res chain seq x y z
N ALA A 1 -6.07 0.03 6.25
CA ALA A 1 -4.69 0.39 6.63
C ALA A 1 -4.66 1.62 7.54
N HIS A 2 -4.76 2.86 7.03
CA HIS A 2 -4.60 4.08 7.84
C HIS A 2 -5.50 4.16 9.09
N ARG A 3 -6.81 3.94 8.95
CA ARG A 3 -7.72 3.91 10.12
C ARG A 3 -7.32 2.88 11.17
N GLY A 4 -6.91 1.68 10.74
CA GLY A 4 -6.46 0.63 11.65
C GLY A 4 -5.19 1.01 12.40
N ALA A 5 -4.25 1.67 11.72
CA ALA A 5 -3.05 2.23 12.37
C ALA A 5 -3.42 3.29 13.41
N LEU A 6 -4.32 4.23 13.08
CA LEU A 6 -4.78 5.27 14.00
C LEU A 6 -5.52 4.71 15.22
N ILE A 7 -6.40 3.71 15.02
CA ILE A 7 -7.11 3.03 16.13
C ILE A 7 -6.14 2.34 17.08
N ALA A 8 -5.04 1.80 16.54
CA ALA A 8 -3.98 1.18 17.33
C ALA A 8 -2.97 2.21 17.90
N GLU A 9 -3.30 3.51 17.86
CA GLU A 9 -2.42 4.61 18.29
C GLU A 9 -1.05 4.61 17.60
N GLY A 10 -0.97 4.03 16.40
CA GLY A 10 0.22 3.95 15.57
C GLY A 10 0.40 5.15 14.64
N ILE A 11 1.57 5.22 14.01
CA ILE A 11 1.91 6.24 13.02
C ILE A 11 1.54 5.75 11.61
N THR A 12 1.01 6.64 10.77
CA THR A 12 0.71 6.30 9.38
C THR A 12 1.04 7.43 8.42
N VAL A 13 1.48 7.09 7.22
CA VAL A 13 1.83 8.05 6.17
C VAL A 13 1.00 7.75 4.94
N ALA A 14 0.24 8.74 4.45
CA ALA A 14 -0.50 8.61 3.21
C ALA A 14 0.23 9.32 2.07
N VAL A 15 0.61 8.55 1.05
CA VAL A 15 1.10 9.12 -0.21
C VAL A 15 -0.12 9.41 -1.08
N ILE A 16 -0.30 10.62 -1.62
CA ILE A 16 -1.47 11.00 -2.43
C ILE A 16 -1.10 11.30 -3.89
N ALA A 17 -2.11 11.28 -4.77
CA ALA A 17 -1.94 11.50 -6.22
C ALA A 17 -2.40 12.91 -6.68
N SER A 18 -2.74 13.78 -5.73
CA SER A 18 -3.12 15.19 -5.90
C SER A 18 -2.10 16.10 -5.20
N GLY A 19 -2.19 17.41 -5.44
CA GLY A 19 -1.49 18.41 -4.66
C GLY A 19 -1.82 18.32 -3.17
N ILE A 20 -0.90 18.80 -2.33
CA ILE A 20 -0.99 18.66 -0.86
C ILE A 20 -2.23 19.34 -0.26
N ASP A 21 -2.79 20.31 -0.97
CA ASP A 21 -3.96 21.13 -0.63
C ASP A 21 -5.29 20.55 -1.17
N ILE A 22 -5.26 19.40 -1.85
CA ILE A 22 -6.44 18.78 -2.45
C ILE A 22 -6.65 17.36 -1.90
N ASN A 23 -7.70 17.20 -1.10
CA ASN A 23 -8.14 15.91 -0.60
C ASN A 23 -8.82 15.08 -1.70
N TYR A 24 -8.21 13.96 -2.08
CA TYR A 24 -8.83 12.98 -2.98
C TYR A 24 -8.67 11.55 -2.45
N PRO A 25 -9.76 10.76 -2.35
CA PRO A 25 -11.15 11.17 -2.57
C PRO A 25 -11.63 12.12 -1.46
N ALA A 26 -12.54 13.05 -1.80
CA ALA A 26 -13.03 14.08 -0.86
C ALA A 26 -13.66 13.49 0.42
N GLY A 27 -14.29 12.31 0.31
CA GLY A 27 -14.86 11.57 1.44
C GLY A 27 -13.86 11.16 2.53
N ASN A 28 -12.55 11.20 2.22
CA ASN A 28 -11.49 10.92 3.19
C ASN A 28 -10.94 12.18 3.88
N SER A 29 -11.55 13.36 3.72
CA SER A 29 -11.01 14.60 4.31
C SER A 29 -10.76 14.53 5.81
N ARG A 30 -11.69 13.92 6.57
CA ARG A 30 -11.52 13.70 8.01
C ARG A 30 -10.35 12.76 8.31
N LEU A 31 -10.22 11.68 7.54
CA LEU A 31 -9.12 10.73 7.69
C LEU A 31 -7.77 11.41 7.41
N PHE A 32 -7.67 12.26 6.40
CA PHE A 32 -6.43 13.00 6.14
C PHE A 32 -6.06 13.95 7.28
N ALA A 33 -7.05 14.64 7.87
CA ALA A 33 -6.82 15.47 9.05
C ALA A 33 -6.29 14.64 10.23
N GLU A 34 -6.94 13.50 10.53
CA GLU A 34 -6.50 12.57 11.59
C GLU A 34 -5.07 12.04 11.34
N ILE A 35 -4.71 11.75 10.08
CA ILE A 35 -3.34 11.32 9.73
C ILE A 35 -2.32 12.44 10.00
N CYS A 36 -2.66 13.71 9.78
CA CYS A 36 -1.76 14.83 10.01
C CYS A 36 -1.47 15.11 11.50
N GLU A 37 -2.29 14.60 12.42
CA GLU A 37 -2.09 14.82 13.86
C GLU A 37 -0.86 14.09 14.41
N SER A 38 -0.53 12.91 13.87
CA SER A 38 0.57 12.06 14.35
C SER A 38 1.43 11.42 13.25
N GLY A 39 1.09 11.66 11.99
CA GLY A 39 1.72 11.08 10.81
C GLY A 39 2.04 12.12 9.75
N ALA A 40 1.89 11.74 8.48
CA ALA A 40 2.18 12.65 7.36
C ALA A 40 1.36 12.35 6.10
N ILE A 41 1.15 13.40 5.31
CA ILE A 41 0.68 13.30 3.92
C ILE A 41 1.85 13.67 3.00
N VAL A 42 2.13 12.83 2.00
CA VAL A 42 3.26 12.99 1.07
C VAL A 42 2.75 13.03 -0.36
N THR A 43 3.28 13.94 -1.19
CA THR A 43 2.96 14.02 -2.61
C THR A 43 4.12 14.60 -3.42
N GLU A 44 4.25 14.17 -4.67
CA GLU A 44 5.14 14.79 -5.67
C GLU A 44 4.39 15.75 -6.60
N VAL A 45 3.08 15.92 -6.39
CA VAL A 45 2.23 16.78 -7.21
C VAL A 45 2.21 18.18 -6.61
N MET A 46 2.44 19.19 -7.44
CA MET A 46 2.40 20.59 -7.02
C MET A 46 1.04 20.96 -6.41
N PRO A 47 1.00 21.89 -5.44
CA PRO A 47 -0.26 22.45 -4.92
C PRO A 47 -1.20 22.91 -6.04
N GLY A 48 -2.51 22.84 -5.79
CA GLY A 48 -3.57 23.24 -6.71
C GLY A 48 -3.90 22.23 -7.81
N HIS A 49 -3.18 21.11 -7.92
CA HIS A 49 -3.39 20.14 -8.99
C HIS A 49 -4.25 18.94 -8.53
N PRO A 50 -5.37 18.62 -9.20
CA PRO A 50 -6.23 17.51 -8.82
C PRO A 50 -5.59 16.15 -9.10
N ALA A 51 -6.15 15.09 -8.52
CA ALA A 51 -5.74 13.73 -8.82
C ALA A 51 -6.08 13.35 -10.27
N LEU A 52 -5.16 12.66 -10.95
CA LEU A 52 -5.36 12.14 -12.31
C LEU A 52 -5.19 10.61 -12.32
N PRO A 53 -5.95 9.86 -13.13
CA PRO A 53 -5.83 8.40 -13.20
C PRO A 53 -4.40 7.90 -13.39
N SER A 54 -3.62 8.53 -14.27
CA SER A 54 -2.21 8.17 -14.51
C SER A 54 -1.32 8.35 -13.28
N ARG A 55 -1.62 9.35 -12.43
CA ARG A 55 -0.83 9.64 -11.22
C ARG A 55 -1.00 8.59 -10.14
N PHE A 56 -2.09 7.82 -10.11
CA PHE A 56 -2.24 6.74 -9.14
C PHE A 56 -1.18 5.65 -9.34
N LEU A 57 -0.90 5.30 -10.59
CA LEU A 57 0.15 4.33 -10.91
C LEU A 57 1.54 4.89 -10.60
N THR A 58 1.81 6.14 -10.98
CA THR A 58 3.11 6.76 -10.67
C THR A 58 3.33 6.93 -9.16
N ARG A 59 2.30 7.27 -8.40
CA ARG A 59 2.35 7.44 -6.95
C ARG A 59 2.69 6.13 -6.23
N ASN A 60 2.22 4.99 -6.73
CA ASN A 60 2.42 3.70 -6.08
C ASN A 60 3.90 3.32 -5.91
N ARG A 61 4.78 3.77 -6.83
CA ARG A 61 6.24 3.57 -6.69
C ARG A 61 6.80 4.20 -5.42
N LEU A 62 6.22 5.32 -4.96
CA LEU A 62 6.64 6.00 -3.73
C LEU A 62 6.20 5.20 -2.50
N ILE A 63 5.02 4.57 -2.55
CA ILE A 63 4.56 3.68 -1.47
C ILE A 63 5.54 2.52 -1.32
N ALA A 64 5.94 1.91 -2.43
CA ALA A 64 6.92 0.82 -2.44
C ALA A 64 8.31 1.29 -1.96
N ALA A 65 8.76 2.47 -2.40
CA ALA A 65 10.08 2.98 -2.06
C ALA A 65 10.20 3.44 -0.59
N LEU A 66 9.13 4.01 -0.03
CA LEU A 66 9.10 4.48 1.35
C LEU A 66 8.84 3.37 2.36
N SER A 67 8.34 2.20 1.92
CA SER A 67 8.06 1.08 2.81
C SER A 67 9.31 0.22 3.05
N GLN A 68 9.40 -0.36 4.25
CA GLN A 68 10.39 -1.40 4.53
C GLN A 68 9.98 -2.73 3.91
N ALA A 69 8.68 -2.99 3.79
CA ALA A 69 8.09 -4.16 3.15
C ALA A 69 6.66 -3.85 2.67
N THR A 70 6.13 -4.68 1.77
CA THR A 70 4.77 -4.53 1.24
C THR A 70 3.93 -5.77 1.52
N LEU A 71 2.79 -5.61 2.20
CA LEU A 71 1.81 -6.68 2.43
C LEU A 71 0.57 -6.46 1.56
N VAL A 72 0.30 -7.40 0.65
CA VAL A 72 -0.90 -7.41 -0.20
C VAL A 72 -1.97 -8.27 0.47
N VAL A 73 -3.01 -7.61 0.98
CA VAL A 73 -4.12 -8.28 1.69
C VAL A 73 -5.13 -8.87 0.72
N GLU A 74 -5.54 -8.08 -0.28
CA GLU A 74 -6.43 -8.50 -1.37
C GLU A 74 -6.06 -7.75 -2.66
N ALA A 75 -6.09 -8.44 -3.79
CA ALA A 75 -5.84 -7.86 -5.10
C ALA A 75 -6.49 -8.69 -6.21
N ALA A 76 -7.31 -8.06 -7.05
CA ALA A 76 -7.75 -8.65 -8.31
C ALA A 76 -6.61 -8.71 -9.34
N PHE A 77 -6.75 -9.55 -10.39
CA PHE A 77 -5.69 -9.78 -11.39
C PHE A 77 -5.11 -8.52 -12.06
N ARG A 78 -5.92 -7.46 -12.21
CA ARG A 78 -5.54 -6.16 -12.76
C ARG A 78 -5.53 -5.03 -11.71
N SER A 79 -5.36 -5.37 -10.44
CA SER A 79 -5.34 -4.39 -9.35
C SER A 79 -4.09 -3.50 -9.40
N GLY A 80 -4.26 -2.21 -9.08
CA GLY A 80 -3.16 -1.27 -8.89
C GLY A 80 -2.21 -1.67 -7.75
N SER A 81 -2.67 -2.46 -6.78
CA SER A 81 -1.82 -2.98 -5.68
C SER A 81 -0.70 -3.89 -6.19
N LEU A 82 -0.92 -4.59 -7.30
CA LEU A 82 0.08 -5.48 -7.90
C LEU A 82 1.25 -4.70 -8.50
N ARG A 83 1.01 -3.44 -8.90
CA ARG A 83 2.09 -2.56 -9.32
C ARG A 83 2.99 -2.19 -8.14
N THR A 84 2.40 -1.83 -7.00
CA THR A 84 3.16 -1.53 -5.78
C THR A 84 4.00 -2.71 -5.32
N ALA A 85 3.43 -3.93 -5.35
CA ALA A 85 4.15 -5.14 -5.00
C ALA A 85 5.35 -5.40 -5.93
N ARG A 86 5.18 -5.21 -7.24
CA ARG A 86 6.28 -5.37 -8.21
C ARG A 86 7.35 -4.30 -8.04
N ASP A 87 6.96 -3.04 -7.90
CA ASP A 87 7.91 -1.95 -7.64
C ASP A 87 8.70 -2.22 -6.34
N ALA A 88 8.06 -2.78 -5.30
CA ALA A 88 8.74 -3.18 -4.07
C ALA A 88 9.74 -4.32 -4.29
N ALA A 89 9.36 -5.37 -5.01
CA ALA A 89 10.25 -6.48 -5.37
C ALA A 89 11.45 -6.02 -6.21
N GLU A 90 11.24 -5.12 -7.18
CA GLU A 90 12.30 -4.52 -8.00
C GLU A 90 13.30 -3.70 -7.15
N LEU A 91 12.82 -3.07 -6.07
CA LEU A 91 13.64 -2.36 -5.09
C LEU A 91 14.26 -3.28 -4.03
N LEU A 92 14.17 -4.61 -4.21
CA LEU A 92 14.63 -5.62 -3.25
C LEU A 92 14.00 -5.43 -1.85
N ARG A 93 12.77 -4.91 -1.81
CA ARG A 93 11.97 -4.84 -0.58
C ARG A 93 11.14 -6.12 -0.44
N PRO A 94 11.07 -6.68 0.77
CA PRO A 94 10.24 -7.86 1.03
C PRO A 94 8.79 -7.60 0.66
N VAL A 95 8.20 -8.55 -0.07
CA VAL A 95 6.78 -8.53 -0.46
C VAL A 95 6.11 -9.76 0.13
N MET A 96 4.93 -9.56 0.69
CA MET A 96 4.09 -10.58 1.29
C MET A 96 2.70 -10.52 0.67
N ALA A 97 2.04 -11.66 0.59
CA ALA A 97 0.65 -11.74 0.15
C ALA A 97 -0.16 -12.69 1.03
N ILE A 98 -1.37 -12.27 1.37
CA ILE A 98 -2.31 -13.09 2.12
C ILE A 98 -3.12 -13.92 1.12
N PRO A 99 -3.15 -15.27 1.24
CA PRO A 99 -3.95 -16.10 0.37
C PRO A 99 -5.44 -15.94 0.71
N GLY A 100 -6.30 -16.06 -0.29
CA GLY A 100 -7.75 -16.13 -0.10
C GLY A 100 -8.39 -17.27 -0.87
N ALA A 101 -9.72 -17.29 -0.93
CA ALA A 101 -10.48 -18.32 -1.61
C ALA A 101 -10.16 -18.36 -3.11
N ILE A 102 -9.95 -19.55 -3.68
CA ILE A 102 -9.57 -19.74 -5.09
C ILE A 102 -10.63 -19.27 -6.09
N ASN A 103 -11.87 -19.15 -5.65
CA ASN A 103 -13.00 -18.66 -6.45
C ASN A 103 -13.28 -17.17 -6.21
N SER A 104 -12.48 -16.48 -5.40
CA SER A 104 -12.63 -15.05 -5.17
C SER A 104 -11.79 -14.25 -6.18
N PRO A 105 -12.40 -13.40 -7.02
CA PRO A 105 -11.66 -12.55 -7.93
C PRO A 105 -10.66 -11.61 -7.24
N THR A 106 -10.88 -11.27 -5.95
CA THR A 106 -9.97 -10.42 -5.17
C THR A 106 -8.76 -11.18 -4.61
N SER A 107 -8.70 -12.50 -4.77
CA SER A 107 -7.55 -13.33 -4.36
C SER A 107 -6.58 -13.65 -5.50
N GLU A 108 -7.03 -13.54 -6.75
CA GLU A 108 -6.25 -13.90 -7.94
C GLU A 108 -4.88 -13.20 -8.02
N GLY A 109 -4.81 -11.93 -7.63
CA GLY A 109 -3.59 -11.14 -7.61
C GLY A 109 -2.61 -11.60 -6.52
N CYS A 110 -3.12 -11.93 -5.32
CA CYS A 110 -2.30 -12.50 -4.25
C CYS A 110 -1.73 -13.86 -4.66
N HIS A 111 -2.59 -14.75 -5.20
CA HIS A 111 -2.16 -16.07 -5.69
C HIS A 111 -1.12 -15.97 -6.79
N ARG A 112 -1.28 -14.99 -7.71
CA ARG A 112 -0.29 -14.76 -8.76
C ARG A 112 1.06 -14.32 -8.21
N LEU A 113 1.09 -13.37 -7.27
CA LEU A 113 2.34 -12.92 -6.65
C LEU A 113 3.08 -14.09 -5.96
N ILE A 114 2.34 -14.94 -5.26
CA ILE A 114 2.88 -16.14 -4.60
C ILE A 114 3.39 -17.14 -5.65
N GLY A 115 2.61 -17.44 -6.68
CA GLY A 115 2.99 -18.38 -7.75
C GLY A 115 4.18 -17.91 -8.58
N GLU A 116 4.33 -16.60 -8.80
CA GLU A 116 5.47 -15.97 -9.47
C GLU A 116 6.71 -15.88 -8.57
N ARG A 117 6.62 -16.29 -7.29
CA ARG A 117 7.65 -16.09 -6.25
C ARG A 117 8.05 -14.62 -6.07
N ALA A 118 7.12 -13.72 -6.36
CA ALA A 118 7.28 -12.28 -6.16
C ALA A 118 6.82 -11.83 -4.77
N ALA A 119 6.15 -12.70 -4.01
CA ALA A 119 5.75 -12.46 -2.64
C ALA A 119 5.80 -13.76 -1.82
N GLU A 120 6.17 -13.64 -0.55
CA GLU A 120 6.02 -14.72 0.41
C GLU A 120 4.57 -14.85 0.86
N LEU A 121 4.13 -16.09 1.06
CA LEU A 121 2.81 -16.40 1.59
C LEU A 121 2.82 -16.14 3.10
N VAL A 122 1.87 -15.31 3.55
CA VAL A 122 1.71 -14.93 4.96
C VAL A 122 0.27 -15.23 5.38
N THR A 123 0.09 -15.94 6.49
CA THR A 123 -1.24 -16.34 7.00
C THR A 123 -1.58 -15.73 8.34
N SER A 124 -0.59 -15.16 9.03
CA SER A 124 -0.78 -14.54 10.33
C SER A 124 -0.05 -13.19 10.45
N VAL A 125 -0.43 -12.40 11.45
CA VAL A 125 0.30 -11.17 11.80
C VAL A 125 1.73 -11.50 12.25
N ALA A 126 1.94 -12.63 12.93
CA ALA A 126 3.26 -13.07 13.36
C ALA A 126 4.18 -13.35 12.17
N ASP A 127 3.69 -14.07 11.15
CA ASP A 127 4.42 -14.35 9.91
C ASP A 127 4.85 -13.02 9.25
N ALA A 128 3.94 -12.04 9.20
CA ALA A 128 4.21 -10.74 8.59
C ALA A 128 5.29 -9.97 9.37
N VAL A 129 5.20 -9.95 10.70
CA VAL A 129 6.16 -9.25 11.57
C VAL A 129 7.53 -9.90 11.51
N GLU A 130 7.59 -11.24 11.54
CA GLU A 130 8.84 -11.99 11.39
C GLU A 130 9.53 -11.64 10.09
N PHE A 131 8.79 -11.60 8.97
CA PHE A 131 9.37 -11.31 7.66
C PHE A 131 9.88 -9.87 7.52
N VAL A 132 9.23 -8.91 8.17
CA VAL A 132 9.70 -7.52 8.25
C VAL A 132 10.94 -7.41 9.13
N GLY A 133 10.99 -8.14 10.25
CA GLY A 133 12.08 -8.11 11.22
C GLY A 133 13.34 -8.86 10.78
N ALA A 134 13.19 -9.95 10.03
CA ALA A 134 14.29 -10.80 9.55
C ALA A 134 15.14 -10.14 8.44
N ASN A 135 14.64 -9.07 7.82
CA ASN A 135 15.33 -8.32 6.76
C ASN A 135 15.96 -7.01 7.26
N ARG A 136 16.34 -6.95 8.54
CA ARG A 136 17.12 -5.86 9.15
C ARG A 136 18.61 -6.20 9.25
#